data_AF-A0A538KRR4-F1
#
_entry.id   AF-A0A538KRR4-F1
#
_cell.length_a   1.000
_cell.length_b   1.000
_cell.length_c   1.000
_cell.angle_alpha   90.00
_cell.angle_beta   90.00
_cell.angle_gamma   90.00
#
_symmetry.space_group_name_H-M   'P 1'
#
loop_
_entity.id
_entity.type
_entity.pdbx_description
1 polymer ?
#
loop_
_entity_poly.entity_id
_entity_poly.type
_entity_poly.pdbx_seq_one_letter_code
_entity_poly.pdbx_strand_id
1 'polypeptide(L)'
;MSRRLLVTLAGIATALAVAGTALSQGQATPKLVGTVGPAYTIKLTKAGVKVRTLKAGAYKFVISDKASIHNFTLEQQTGGKFEKHLTGTAFTGTKTVTLTLKRGKWKYYCSVHESLMHGFFTVK
;
A
#
# COMPACT_ATOMS: atom_id res chain seq x y z
N MET A 1 -14.41 70.72 42.06
CA MET A 1 -12.94 70.84 41.95
C MET A 1 -12.40 69.47 42.37
N SER A 2 -12.00 68.59 41.47
CA SER A 2 -10.67 68.63 40.82
C SER A 2 -10.68 67.83 39.51
N ARG A 3 -10.10 68.45 38.48
CA ARG A 3 -9.71 67.87 37.19
C ARG A 3 -8.53 66.91 37.37
N ARG A 4 -8.47 65.85 36.54
CA ARG A 4 -7.28 65.30 35.83
C ARG A 4 -7.76 64.07 35.03
N LEU A 5 -7.98 64.23 33.72
CA LEU A 5 -7.04 64.04 32.60
C LEU A 5 -7.06 62.60 32.07
N LEU A 6 -7.68 62.47 30.89
CA LEU A 6 -7.64 61.34 29.96
C LEU A 6 -6.20 61.01 29.54
N VAL A 7 -5.87 59.72 29.45
CA VAL A 7 -4.92 59.20 28.45
C VAL A 7 -5.45 57.87 27.94
N THR A 8 -5.93 57.89 26.70
CA THR A 8 -6.19 56.74 25.84
C THR A 8 -4.86 56.21 25.29
N LEU A 9 -4.56 54.92 25.44
CA LEU A 9 -3.62 54.22 24.55
C LEU A 9 -4.27 52.94 24.04
N ALA A 10 -4.60 52.96 22.75
CA ALA A 10 -4.98 51.80 21.96
C ALA A 10 -3.73 50.93 21.72
N GLY A 11 -3.70 49.74 22.32
CA GLY A 11 -2.71 48.72 22.01
C GLY A 11 -3.23 47.84 20.89
N ILE A 12 -2.74 48.06 19.66
CA ILE A 12 -2.95 47.13 18.54
C ILE A 12 -2.02 45.93 18.80
N ALA A 13 -2.58 44.83 19.28
CA ALA A 13 -1.88 43.55 19.35
C ALA A 13 -1.99 42.86 17.97
N THR A 14 -0.97 43.01 17.13
CA THR A 14 -0.80 42.18 15.93
C THR A 14 -0.31 40.79 16.36
N ALA A 15 -1.24 39.86 16.52
CA ALA A 15 -0.91 38.45 16.72
C ALA A 15 -0.39 37.87 15.39
N LEU A 16 0.93 37.72 15.29
CA LEU A 16 1.62 37.02 14.21
C LEU A 16 1.41 35.51 14.40
N ALA A 17 0.38 34.93 13.78
CA ALA A 17 0.14 33.50 13.78
C ALA A 17 1.10 32.80 12.80
N VAL A 18 2.27 32.39 13.30
CA VAL A 18 3.22 31.53 12.59
C VAL A 18 2.95 30.07 12.93
N ALA A 19 3.07 29.21 11.91
CA ALA A 19 3.24 27.76 11.95
C ALA A 19 2.02 26.88 12.22
N GLY A 20 1.22 26.71 11.15
CA GLY A 20 0.36 25.54 10.95
C GLY A 20 0.85 24.65 9.81
N THR A 21 2.16 24.46 9.61
CA THR A 21 2.65 23.36 8.76
C THR A 21 2.56 22.07 9.55
N ALA A 22 1.34 21.53 9.66
CA ALA A 22 1.16 20.13 9.99
C ALA A 22 1.89 19.33 8.90
N LEU A 23 3.12 18.93 9.20
CA LEU A 23 3.85 17.92 8.44
C LEU A 23 2.93 16.70 8.45
N SER A 24 2.22 16.51 7.33
CA SER A 24 1.60 15.24 7.02
C SER A 24 2.77 14.27 6.93
N GLN A 25 3.10 13.61 8.05
CA GLN A 25 3.98 12.46 8.07
C GLN A 25 3.28 11.43 7.18
N GLY A 26 3.60 11.48 5.89
CA GLY A 26 2.99 10.64 4.88
C GLY A 26 3.17 9.19 5.32
N GLN A 27 2.07 8.57 5.75
CA GLN A 27 2.08 7.19 6.21
C GLN A 27 2.76 6.34 5.13
N ALA A 28 3.88 5.69 5.48
CA ALA A 28 4.59 4.86 4.52
C ALA A 28 3.66 3.81 3.91
N THR A 29 3.66 3.69 2.58
CA THR A 29 2.80 2.73 1.87
C THR A 29 3.06 1.31 2.38
N PRO A 30 2.06 0.61 2.94
CA PRO A 30 2.26 -0.70 3.53
C PRO A 30 2.83 -1.69 2.50
N LYS A 31 3.81 -2.50 2.93
CA LYS A 31 4.45 -3.51 2.08
C LYS A 31 3.72 -4.85 2.14
N LEU A 32 3.58 -5.49 0.99
CA LEU A 32 3.17 -6.88 0.83
C LEU A 32 4.32 -7.63 0.17
N VAL A 33 4.80 -8.69 0.80
CA VAL A 33 5.94 -9.47 0.31
C VAL A 33 5.41 -10.74 -0.34
N GLY A 34 5.62 -10.85 -1.64
CA GLY A 34 5.33 -12.04 -2.44
C GLY A 34 6.59 -12.88 -2.63
N THR A 35 6.43 -14.20 -2.66
CA THR A 35 7.48 -15.11 -3.09
C THR A 35 6.87 -16.14 -4.02
N VAL A 36 7.55 -16.43 -5.13
CA VAL A 36 7.21 -17.51 -6.05
C VAL A 36 8.47 -18.31 -6.39
N GLY A 37 8.36 -19.63 -6.44
CA GLY A 37 9.50 -20.50 -6.72
C GLY A 37 10.45 -20.73 -5.54
N PRO A 38 11.54 -21.49 -5.73
CA PRO A 38 11.89 -22.18 -6.98
C PRO A 38 11.06 -23.47 -7.21
N ALA A 39 10.63 -24.13 -6.13
CA ALA A 39 9.65 -25.21 -6.19
C ALA A 39 8.24 -24.69 -6.50
N TYR A 40 7.23 -25.57 -6.51
CA TYR A 40 5.81 -25.21 -6.71
C TYR A 40 5.21 -24.49 -5.50
N THR A 41 5.79 -23.35 -5.11
CA THR A 41 5.39 -22.58 -3.93
C THR A 41 5.11 -21.14 -4.30
N ILE A 42 4.00 -20.59 -3.78
CA ILE A 42 3.65 -19.18 -3.89
C ILE A 42 3.04 -18.68 -2.60
N LYS A 43 3.47 -17.50 -2.13
CA LYS A 43 2.96 -16.89 -0.90
C LYS A 43 2.90 -15.38 -1.00
N LEU A 44 1.97 -14.79 -0.25
CA LEU A 44 1.86 -13.36 -0.03
C LEU A 44 1.74 -13.11 1.48
N THR A 45 2.62 -12.25 2.00
CA THR A 45 2.67 -11.93 3.44
C THR A 45 2.68 -10.42 3.67
N LYS A 46 2.20 -10.00 4.84
CA LYS A 46 2.33 -8.64 5.36
C LYS A 46 2.99 -8.73 6.72
N ALA A 47 4.15 -8.10 6.88
CA ALA A 47 4.95 -8.21 8.10
C ALA A 47 5.19 -9.68 8.53
N GLY A 48 5.51 -10.55 7.58
CA GLY A 48 5.76 -11.98 7.83
C GLY A 48 4.52 -12.87 7.97
N VAL A 49 3.32 -12.28 8.16
CA VAL A 49 2.08 -13.03 8.33
C VAL A 49 1.35 -13.21 6.99
N LYS A 50 0.81 -14.41 6.72
CA LYS A 50 0.03 -14.68 5.51
C LYS A 50 -1.12 -13.69 5.37
N VAL A 51 -1.25 -13.06 4.20
CA VAL A 51 -2.35 -12.15 3.91
C VAL A 51 -3.65 -12.94 3.80
N ARG A 52 -4.64 -12.57 4.61
CA ARG A 52 -6.03 -13.07 4.51
C ARG A 52 -7.00 -11.94 4.22
N THR A 53 -6.82 -10.82 4.92
CA THR A 53 -7.65 -9.62 4.77
C THR A 53 -6.78 -8.37 4.75
N LEU A 54 -7.14 -7.40 3.91
CA LEU A 54 -6.52 -6.07 3.83
C LEU A 54 -7.61 -4.99 3.82
N LYS A 55 -7.25 -3.77 4.18
CA LYS A 55 -8.09 -2.59 3.90
C LYS A 55 -7.87 -2.15 2.45
N ALA A 56 -8.89 -1.62 1.78
CA ALA A 56 -8.72 -0.95 0.49
C ALA A 56 -7.68 0.19 0.59
N GLY A 57 -6.88 0.37 -0.47
CA GLY A 57 -5.83 1.41 -0.50
C GLY A 57 -4.56 0.98 -1.25
N ALA A 58 -3.56 1.85 -1.22
CA ALA A 58 -2.27 1.61 -1.88
C ALA A 58 -1.38 0.66 -1.08
N TYR A 59 -0.75 -0.29 -1.78
CA TYR A 59 0.21 -1.24 -1.24
C TYR A 59 1.44 -1.36 -2.14
N LYS A 60 2.60 -1.49 -1.51
CA LYS A 60 3.86 -1.79 -2.20
C LYS A 60 4.07 -3.31 -2.22
N PHE A 61 3.89 -3.94 -3.36
CA PHE A 61 4.21 -5.34 -3.58
C PHE A 61 5.71 -5.49 -3.84
N VAL A 62 6.38 -6.31 -3.05
CA VAL A 62 7.77 -6.71 -3.23
C VAL A 62 7.77 -8.20 -3.53
N ILE A 63 7.96 -8.57 -4.79
CA ILE A 63 7.86 -9.94 -5.27
C ILE A 63 9.27 -10.49 -5.50
N SER A 64 9.62 -11.55 -4.78
CA SER A 64 10.82 -12.35 -5.02
C SER A 64 10.46 -13.55 -5.88
N ASP A 65 10.93 -13.53 -7.12
CA ASP A 65 10.79 -14.62 -8.09
C ASP A 65 12.10 -15.41 -8.16
N LYS A 66 12.01 -16.71 -7.88
CA LYS A 66 13.18 -17.57 -7.66
C LYS A 66 13.45 -18.56 -8.78
N ALA A 67 12.66 -18.58 -9.85
CA ALA A 67 12.93 -19.44 -11.00
C ALA A 67 12.30 -18.91 -12.28
N SER A 68 12.99 -19.12 -13.41
CA SER A 68 12.57 -18.71 -14.75
C SER A 68 11.48 -19.60 -15.38
N ILE A 69 10.68 -20.27 -14.54
CA ILE A 69 9.54 -21.12 -14.93
C ILE A 69 8.26 -20.78 -14.16
N HIS A 70 8.29 -19.71 -13.36
CA HIS A 70 7.15 -19.26 -12.56
C HIS A 70 6.89 -17.77 -12.77
N ASN A 71 5.71 -17.31 -12.37
CA ASN A 71 5.40 -15.89 -12.29
C ASN A 71 4.47 -15.60 -11.11
N PHE A 72 4.34 -14.32 -10.78
CA PHE A 72 3.38 -13.84 -9.79
C PHE A 72 2.34 -12.95 -10.47
N THR A 73 1.15 -13.50 -10.68
CA THR A 73 -0.03 -12.81 -11.21
C THR A 73 -0.94 -12.39 -10.08
N LEU A 74 -1.53 -11.21 -10.19
CA LEU A 74 -2.54 -10.70 -9.26
C LEU A 74 -3.84 -10.43 -10.04
N GLU A 75 -4.95 -10.98 -9.55
CA GLU A 75 -6.27 -10.87 -10.16
C GLU A 75 -7.31 -10.45 -9.11
N GLN A 76 -8.22 -9.56 -9.50
CA GLN A 76 -9.43 -9.25 -8.74
C GLN A 76 -10.59 -10.11 -9.25
N GLN A 77 -11.00 -11.10 -8.45
CA GLN A 77 -12.07 -12.03 -8.81
C GLN A 77 -13.47 -11.47 -8.60
N THR A 78 -13.63 -10.47 -7.74
CA THR A 78 -14.94 -9.85 -7.46
C THR A 78 -14.77 -8.38 -7.14
N GLY A 79 -15.71 -7.55 -7.60
CA GLY A 79 -15.72 -6.10 -7.35
C GLY A 79 -14.97 -5.26 -8.39
N GLY A 80 -14.60 -5.84 -9.54
CA GLY A 80 -13.92 -5.14 -10.63
C GLY A 80 -13.35 -6.09 -11.69
N LYS A 81 -12.66 -5.52 -12.68
CA LYS A 81 -11.86 -6.24 -13.68
C LYS A 81 -10.41 -5.79 -13.53
N PHE A 82 -9.57 -6.64 -12.96
CA PHE A 82 -8.14 -6.40 -12.83
C PHE A 82 -7.41 -7.73 -12.90
N GLU A 83 -6.41 -7.83 -13.77
CA GLU A 83 -5.44 -8.90 -13.79
C GLU A 83 -4.10 -8.34 -14.25
N LYS A 84 -3.01 -8.73 -13.58
CA LYS A 84 -1.66 -8.27 -13.94
C LYS A 84 -0.59 -9.26 -13.50
N HIS A 85 0.27 -9.63 -14.44
CA HIS A 85 1.57 -10.24 -14.15
C HIS A 85 2.48 -9.22 -13.45
N LEU A 86 2.77 -9.45 -12.17
CA LEU A 86 3.72 -8.64 -11.41
C LEU A 86 5.15 -9.03 -11.77
N THR A 87 5.43 -10.32 -11.99
CA THR A 87 6.65 -10.84 -12.64
C THR A 87 6.27 -11.62 -13.91
N GLY A 88 7.21 -11.76 -14.85
CA GLY A 88 7.01 -12.57 -16.06
C GLY A 88 7.61 -13.96 -15.90
N THR A 89 7.16 -14.96 -16.67
CA THR A 89 7.58 -16.37 -16.48
C THR A 89 9.09 -16.59 -16.55
N ALA A 90 9.78 -15.91 -17.49
CA ALA A 90 11.23 -16.02 -17.64
C ALA A 90 12.02 -15.11 -16.69
N PHE A 91 11.34 -14.34 -15.83
CA PHE A 91 12.01 -13.42 -14.90
C PHE A 91 12.56 -14.19 -13.69
N THR A 92 13.68 -13.71 -13.15
CA THR A 92 14.19 -14.14 -11.85
C THR A 92 14.79 -12.93 -11.16
N GLY A 93 14.57 -12.80 -9.86
CA GLY A 93 15.01 -11.66 -9.07
C GLY A 93 13.87 -11.02 -8.28
N THR A 94 14.05 -9.77 -7.89
CA THR A 94 13.05 -9.04 -7.10
C THR A 94 12.43 -7.92 -7.93
N LYS A 95 11.09 -7.84 -7.93
CA LYS A 95 10.35 -6.74 -8.55
C LYS A 95 9.46 -6.05 -7.52
N THR A 96 9.52 -4.72 -7.51
CA THR A 96 8.69 -3.89 -6.64
C THR A 96 7.69 -3.10 -7.46
N VAL A 97 6.41 -3.14 -7.08
CA VAL A 97 5.34 -2.38 -7.74
C VAL A 97 4.36 -1.87 -6.70
N THR A 98 3.93 -0.61 -6.84
CA THR A 98 2.86 -0.05 -6.01
C THR A 98 1.54 -0.20 -6.75
N LEU A 99 0.53 -0.76 -6.09
CA LEU A 99 -0.82 -0.96 -6.64
C LEU A 99 -1.87 -0.49 -5.63
N THR A 100 -2.97 0.07 -6.13
CA THR A 100 -4.14 0.39 -5.32
C THR A 100 -5.12 -0.77 -5.37
N LEU A 101 -5.37 -1.38 -4.21
CA LEU A 101 -6.31 -2.47 -4.06
C LEU A 101 -7.70 -1.93 -3.74
N LYS A 102 -8.67 -2.28 -4.59
CA LYS A 102 -10.10 -2.01 -4.38
C LYS A 102 -10.74 -3.13 -3.56
N ARG A 103 -11.86 -2.81 -2.91
CA ARG A 103 -12.68 -3.79 -2.17
C ARG A 103 -13.06 -4.97 -3.07
N GLY A 104 -12.98 -6.19 -2.55
CA GLY A 104 -13.27 -7.39 -3.33
C GLY A 104 -12.50 -8.63 -2.91
N LYS A 105 -12.73 -9.74 -3.62
CA LYS A 105 -11.94 -10.96 -3.52
C LYS A 105 -10.79 -10.88 -4.51
N TRP A 106 -9.60 -11.25 -4.06
CA TRP A 106 -8.37 -11.20 -4.84
C TRP A 106 -7.67 -12.55 -4.82
N LYS A 107 -7.06 -12.90 -5.95
CA LYS A 107 -6.25 -14.09 -6.14
C LYS A 107 -4.84 -13.67 -6.53
N TYR A 108 -3.84 -14.32 -5.95
CA TYR A 108 -2.48 -14.31 -6.48
C TYR A 108 -2.14 -15.73 -6.95
N TYR A 109 -1.48 -15.87 -8.09
CA TYR A 109 -1.19 -17.19 -8.67
C TYR A 109 -0.01 -17.15 -9.66
N CYS A 110 0.54 -18.31 -9.97
CA CYS A 110 1.42 -18.49 -11.12
C CYS A 110 0.57 -18.92 -12.32
N SER A 111 0.57 -18.17 -13.41
CA SER A 111 -0.30 -18.49 -14.56
C SER A 111 0.09 -19.79 -15.28
N VAL A 112 1.35 -20.24 -15.15
CA VAL A 112 1.81 -21.52 -15.73
C VAL A 112 1.39 -22.72 -14.88
N HIS A 113 1.15 -22.51 -13.58
CA HIS A 113 0.92 -23.59 -12.60
C HIS A 113 -0.28 -23.27 -11.69
N GLU A 114 -1.32 -22.64 -12.26
CA GLU A 114 -2.37 -21.97 -11.49
C GLU A 114 -3.14 -22.92 -10.58
N SER A 115 -3.39 -24.16 -11.01
CA SER A 115 -4.10 -25.18 -10.24
C SER A 115 -3.37 -25.57 -8.94
N LEU A 116 -2.04 -25.43 -8.90
CA LEU A 116 -1.19 -25.81 -7.77
C LEU A 116 -0.67 -24.59 -7.00
N MET A 117 -0.47 -23.48 -7.68
CA MET A 117 0.22 -22.30 -7.17
C MET A 117 -0.70 -21.10 -7.18
N HIS A 118 -1.55 -21.01 -6.15
CA HIS A 118 -2.41 -19.87 -5.94
C HIS A 118 -2.67 -19.58 -4.46
N GLY A 119 -3.25 -18.43 -4.17
CA GLY A 119 -3.86 -18.12 -2.89
C GLY A 119 -4.80 -16.93 -3.00
N PHE A 120 -5.64 -16.79 -1.98
CA PHE A 120 -6.70 -15.80 -1.96
C PHE A 120 -6.58 -14.87 -0.76
N PHE A 121 -7.06 -13.65 -0.93
CA PHE A 121 -7.28 -12.71 0.16
C PHE A 121 -8.49 -11.81 -0.16
N THR A 122 -9.04 -11.18 0.87
CA THR A 122 -10.14 -10.23 0.73
C THR A 122 -9.68 -8.82 1.05
N VAL A 123 -10.11 -7.86 0.24
CA VAL A 123 -9.95 -6.44 0.52
C VAL A 123 -11.28 -5.90 1.00
N LYS A 124 -11.28 -5.38 2.22
CA LYS A 124 -12.40 -4.74 2.97
C LYS A 124 -12.49 -3.12 3.02
#